data_AF-A0A6B3IH48-F1
#
_entry.id   AF-A0A6B3IH48-F1
#
_cell.length_a   1.000
_cell.length_b   1.000
_cell.length_c   1.000
_cell.angle_alpha   90.00
_cell.angle_beta   90.00
_cell.angle_gamma   90.00
#
_symmetry.space_group_name_H-M   'P 1'
#
loop_
_entity.id
_entity.type
_entity.pdbx_description
1 polymer ?
#
loop_
_entity_poly.entity_id
_entity_poly.type
_entity_poly.pdbx_seq_one_letter_code
_entity_poly.pdbx_strand_id
1 'polypeptide(L)' 'MQSAADPVADPGTPHPLDNPALSSLTGPHSHFAERRGRILRYPVDVTPWTAHSDVPDAQDWADLAALAG' A
#
# COMPACT_ATOMS: atom_id res chain seq x y z
N MET A 1 8.67 -17.16 30.63
CA MET A 1 8.10 -15.81 30.78
C MET A 1 7.56 -15.43 29.40
N GLN A 2 6.22 -15.48 29.27
CA GLN A 2 5.35 -15.28 28.11
C GLN A 2 5.91 -15.52 26.69
N SER A 3 5.74 -16.74 26.17
CA SER A 3 5.33 -16.90 24.77
C SER A 3 3.84 -16.63 24.73
N ALA A 4 3.44 -15.41 24.39
CA ALA A 4 2.11 -15.20 23.85
C ALA A 4 2.19 -15.69 22.41
N ALA A 5 1.56 -16.83 22.11
CA ALA A 5 1.26 -17.15 20.72
C ALA A 5 0.49 -15.96 20.15
N ASP A 6 0.91 -15.47 18.97
CA ASP A 6 0.10 -14.53 18.19
C ASP A 6 -1.34 -15.05 18.16
N PRO A 7 -2.37 -14.20 18.37
CA PRO A 7 -3.71 -14.60 17.99
C PRO A 7 -3.60 -15.00 16.53
N VAL A 8 -3.84 -16.29 16.24
CA VAL A 8 -3.72 -16.82 14.88
C VAL A 8 -4.42 -15.84 13.95
N ALA A 9 -3.62 -15.12 13.15
CA ALA A 9 -4.15 -14.16 12.21
C ALA A 9 -5.20 -14.90 11.40
N ASP A 10 -6.41 -14.35 11.31
CA ASP A 10 -7.44 -14.95 10.49
C ASP A 10 -6.87 -15.03 9.06
N PRO A 11 -6.69 -16.23 8.48
CA PRO A 11 -6.04 -16.35 7.17
C PRO A 11 -6.80 -15.61 6.05
N GLY A 12 -8.02 -15.12 6.32
CA GLY A 12 -8.80 -14.27 5.42
C GLY A 12 -8.55 -12.76 5.53
N THR A 13 -7.89 -12.25 6.58
CA THR A 13 -7.60 -10.82 6.73
C THR A 13 -6.18 -10.51 6.28
N PRO A 14 -5.98 -9.65 5.25
CA PRO A 14 -4.65 -9.28 4.80
C PRO A 14 -3.83 -8.67 5.94
N HIS A 15 -2.61 -9.16 6.14
CA HIS A 15 -1.70 -8.59 7.12
C HIS A 15 -1.15 -7.26 6.56
N PRO A 16 -0.96 -6.20 7.38
CA PRO A 16 -0.48 -4.91 6.87
C PRO A 16 0.85 -4.98 6.10
N LEU A 17 1.70 -5.97 6.41
CA LEU A 17 2.97 -6.18 5.71
C LEU A 17 2.84 -6.97 4.40
N ASP A 18 1.66 -7.47 4.05
CA ASP A 18 1.40 -8.06 2.72
C ASP A 18 1.41 -6.96 1.64
N ASN A 19 0.98 -5.75 2.02
CA ASN A 19 1.07 -4.55 1.17
C ASN A 19 1.41 -3.32 2.03
N PRO A 20 2.69 -3.15 2.42
CA PRO A 20 3.08 -2.15 3.42
C PRO A 20 2.93 -0.73 2.89
N ALA A 21 3.22 -0.48 1.61
CA ALA A 21 3.04 0.83 1.01
C ALA A 21 1.56 1.24 1.00
N LEU A 22 0.65 0.33 0.61
CA LEU A 22 -0.78 0.60 0.61
C LEU A 22 -1.28 0.82 2.05
N SER A 23 -0.96 -0.10 2.97
CA SER A 23 -1.39 -0.03 4.36
C SER A 23 -0.94 1.27 5.05
N SER A 24 0.28 1.73 4.78
CA SER A 24 0.77 3.01 5.31
C SER A 24 0.04 4.21 4.68
N LEU A 25 -0.05 4.27 3.35
CA LEU A 25 -0.62 5.42 2.62
C LEU A 25 -2.14 5.51 2.73
N THR A 26 -2.84 4.43 3.08
CA THR A 26 -4.27 4.47 3.47
C THR A 26 -4.48 4.62 4.98
N GLY A 27 -3.41 4.70 5.77
CA GLY A 27 -3.43 4.72 7.22
C GLY A 27 -2.62 5.87 7.82
N PRO A 28 -1.67 5.61 8.74
CA PRO A 28 -0.91 6.65 9.43
C PRO A 28 -0.16 7.64 8.52
N HIS A 29 0.21 7.22 7.30
CA HIS A 29 0.94 8.05 6.32
C HIS A 29 0.02 8.66 5.26
N SER A 30 -1.30 8.67 5.47
CA SER A 30 -2.28 9.21 4.51
C SER A 30 -2.03 10.66 4.08
N HIS A 31 -1.39 11.47 4.93
CA HIS A 31 -1.01 12.85 4.60
C HIS A 31 0.12 12.96 3.56
N PHE A 32 0.84 11.88 3.27
CA PHE A 32 1.82 11.81 2.19
C PHE A 32 1.22 11.31 0.87
N ALA A 33 -0.01 10.80 0.87
CA ALA A 33 -0.53 10.07 -0.29
C ALA A 33 -0.84 10.98 -1.49
N GLU A 34 -0.01 10.92 -2.52
CA GLU A 34 -0.35 11.41 -3.85
C GLU A 34 -1.20 10.34 -4.56
N ARG A 35 -2.37 10.73 -5.11
CA ARG A 35 -3.35 9.79 -5.65
C ARG A 35 -3.64 10.05 -7.14
N ARG A 36 -3.68 8.99 -7.92
CA ARG A 36 -4.27 8.96 -9.26
C ARG A 36 -5.11 7.71 -9.42
N GLY A 37 -6.42 7.87 -9.59
CA GLY A 37 -7.34 6.74 -9.55
C GLY A 37 -7.19 5.93 -8.26
N ARG A 38 -6.93 4.63 -8.40
CA ARG A 38 -6.68 3.70 -7.28
C ARG A 38 -5.21 3.61 -6.88
N ILE A 39 -4.29 4.20 -7.64
CA ILE A 39 -2.86 4.21 -7.36
C ILE A 39 -2.53 5.33 -6.36
N LEU A 40 -1.70 4.97 -5.39
CA LEU A 40 -1.09 5.88 -4.43
C LEU A 40 0.42 5.89 -4.62
N ARG A 41 1.08 7.00 -4.31
CA ARG A 41 2.53 7.04 -4.12
C ARG A 41 2.91 7.98 -3.00
N TYR A 42 4.10 7.78 -2.47
CA TYR A 42 4.76 8.81 -1.66
C TYR A 42 5.23 9.97 -2.57
N PRO A 43 5.42 11.17 -2.02
CA PRO A 43 6.14 12.23 -2.70
C PRO A 43 7.53 11.73 -3.07
N VAL A 44 8.01 12.13 -4.25
CA VAL A 44 9.25 11.61 -4.83
C VAL A 44 10.50 11.94 -4.01
N ASP A 45 10.44 12.98 -3.18
CA ASP A 45 11.47 13.39 -2.22
C ASP A 45 11.44 12.59 -0.90
N VAL A 46 10.39 11.80 -0.65
CA VAL A 46 10.28 10.90 0.51
C VAL A 46 10.78 9.50 0.15
N THR A 47 10.23 8.88 -0.90
CA THR A 47 10.61 7.52 -1.37
C THR A 47 9.97 7.22 -2.73
N PRO A 48 10.56 6.37 -3.60
CA PRO A 48 9.97 6.00 -4.90
C PRO A 48 8.80 5.00 -4.79
N TRP A 49 8.34 4.66 -3.60
CA TRP A 49 7.33 3.61 -3.41
C TRP A 49 5.95 4.04 -3.87
N THR A 50 5.30 3.13 -4.60
CA THR A 50 3.91 3.23 -5.03
C THR A 50 3.09 2.14 -4.34
N ALA A 51 1.77 2.32 -4.32
CA ALA A 51 0.81 1.40 -3.74
C ALA A 51 -0.39 1.23 -4.66
N HIS A 52 -0.78 -0.03 -4.84
CA HIS A 52 -1.87 -0.47 -5.70
C HIS A 52 -2.55 -1.69 -5.07
N SER A 53 -3.75 -2.03 -5.53
CA SER A 53 -4.40 -3.30 -5.17
C SER A 53 -3.59 -4.49 -5.70
N ASP A 54 -3.70 -5.64 -5.06
CA ASP A 54 -2.94 -6.85 -5.43
C ASP A 54 -3.22 -7.34 -6.86
N VAL A 55 -4.43 -7.08 -7.36
CA VAL A 55 -4.83 -7.37 -8.75
C VAL A 55 -5.08 -6.05 -9.47
N PRO A 56 -4.07 -5.46 -10.12
CA PRO A 56 -4.24 -4.25 -10.91
C PRO A 56 -4.91 -4.53 -12.26
N ASP A 57 -5.83 -3.66 -12.67
CA ASP A 57 -6.45 -3.67 -13.99
C ASP A 57 -5.70 -2.77 -15.00
N ALA A 58 -6.19 -2.68 -16.24
CA ALA A 58 -5.55 -1.86 -17.28
C ALA A 58 -5.49 -0.36 -16.94
N GLN A 59 -6.48 0.16 -16.20
CA GLN A 59 -6.51 1.56 -15.79
C GLN A 59 -5.51 1.81 -14.65
N ASP A 60 -5.38 0.86 -13.72
CA ASP A 60 -4.35 0.91 -12.67
C ASP A 60 -2.95 1.00 -13.27
N TRP A 61 -2.66 0.19 -14.31
CA TRP A 61 -1.39 0.26 -15.02
C TRP A 61 -1.17 1.60 -15.74
N ALA A 62 -2.22 2.14 -16.38
CA ALA A 62 -2.15 3.44 -17.03
C ALA A 62 -1.90 4.57 -16.03
N ASP A 63 -2.56 4.54 -14.88
CA ASP A 63 -2.38 5.53 -13.81
C ASP A 63 -1.02 5.41 -13.13
N LEU A 64 -0.52 4.18 -12.93
CA LEU A 64 0.83 3.94 -12.43
C LEU A 64 1.88 4.50 -13.39
N ALA A 65 1.74 4.26 -14.70
CA ALA A 65 2.65 4.79 -15.70
C ALA A 65 2.66 6.33 -15.73
N ALA A 66 1.51 6.97 -15.49
CA ALA A 66 1.42 8.43 -15.41
C ALA A 66 1.99 9.02 -14.11
N LEU A 67 2.22 8.19 -13.08
CA LEU A 67 2.90 8.55 -11.84
C LEU A 67 4.37 8.12 -11.82
N ALA A 68 4.81 7.30 -12.77
CA ALA A 68 6.17 6.83 -12.89
C ALA A 68 7.00 7.81 -13.74
N GLY A 69 7.36 8.96 -13.16
CA GLY A 69 8.14 10.01 -13.81
C GLY A 69 7.44 11.35 -13.79
#